data_AF-A0A373PQG2-F1
#
_entry.id   AF-A0A373PQG2-F1
#
_cell.length_a   1.000
_cell.length_b   1.000
_cell.length_c   1.000
_cell.angle_alpha   90.00
_cell.angle_beta   90.00
_cell.angle_gamma   90.00
#
_symmetry.space_group_name_H-M   'P 1'
#
loop_
_entity.id
_entity.type
_entity.pdbx_description
1 polymer ?
#
loop_
_entity_poly.entity_id
_entity_poly.type
_entity_poly.pdbx_seq_one_letter_code
_entity_poly.pdbx_strand_id
1 'polypeptide(L)'
;MTRLYPAPFLNGTPKKSSYGSQTTDYTYNLANMLTEVNNANDSTQISKYTYTYYVDGNQKSKTESVAGTNKGTTNYTYDGLNRLVSEQAPDKTYTYQYDSYGNRSQLSVTGDETYTTSYTYDKNNRMRNQT
;
A
#
# COMPACT_ATOMS: atom_id res chain seq x y z
N MET A 1 -23.98 -25.65 -8.47
CA MET A 1 -22.92 -26.15 -7.57
C MET A 1 -21.58 -25.64 -8.10
N THR A 2 -21.05 -24.55 -7.55
CA THR A 2 -19.77 -23.99 -8.02
C THR A 2 -18.65 -24.60 -7.19
N ARG A 3 -17.85 -25.47 -7.81
CA ARG A 3 -16.63 -26.02 -7.20
C ARG A 3 -15.61 -24.89 -7.04
N LEU A 4 -15.21 -24.62 -5.81
CA LEU A 4 -14.03 -23.80 -5.49
C LEU A 4 -12.80 -24.64 -5.83
N TYR A 5 -12.04 -24.25 -6.86
CA TYR A 5 -10.72 -24.83 -7.09
C TYR A 5 -9.71 -24.09 -6.20
N PRO A 6 -8.90 -24.81 -5.40
CA PRO A 6 -7.84 -24.17 -4.63
C PRO A 6 -6.81 -23.56 -5.59
N ALA A 7 -6.38 -22.34 -5.28
CA ALA A 7 -5.35 -21.59 -5.98
C ALA A 7 -4.07 -22.44 -6.17
N PRO A 8 -3.39 -22.41 -7.33
CA PRO A 8 -2.06 -23.00 -7.43
C PRO A 8 -1.12 -22.23 -6.52
N PHE A 9 -0.62 -22.88 -5.46
CA PHE A 9 0.30 -22.28 -4.50
C PHE A 9 1.75 -22.36 -5.03
N LEU A 10 2.55 -21.32 -4.79
CA LEU A 10 4.02 -21.43 -4.81
C LEU A 10 4.50 -21.13 -3.39
N ASN A 11 5.17 -22.07 -2.74
CA ASN A 11 5.59 -21.96 -1.33
C ASN A 11 4.43 -21.61 -0.36
N GLY A 12 3.20 -22.01 -0.68
CA GLY A 12 2.02 -21.74 0.14
C GLY A 12 1.31 -20.41 -0.11
N THR A 13 1.78 -19.55 -1.03
CA THR A 13 1.10 -18.30 -1.39
C THR A 13 0.20 -18.47 -2.62
N PRO A 14 -1.02 -17.90 -2.62
CA PRO A 14 -1.99 -18.07 -3.69
C PRO A 14 -1.55 -17.32 -4.96
N LYS A 15 -1.48 -17.99 -6.11
CA LYS A 15 -1.20 -17.32 -7.40
C LYS A 15 -2.45 -16.80 -8.10
N LYS A 16 -3.63 -17.36 -7.80
CA LYS A 16 -4.89 -16.96 -8.43
C LYS A 16 -6.08 -17.29 -7.53
N SER A 17 -7.07 -16.40 -7.44
CA SER A 17 -8.39 -16.70 -6.90
C SER A 17 -9.47 -16.45 -7.98
N SER A 18 -10.63 -17.09 -7.84
CA SER A 18 -11.72 -16.92 -8.81
C SER A 18 -13.09 -17.05 -8.15
N TYR A 19 -14.03 -16.20 -8.55
CA TYR A 19 -15.44 -16.25 -8.16
C TYR A 19 -16.32 -15.92 -9.36
N GLY A 20 -16.91 -16.95 -9.97
CA GLY A 20 -17.54 -16.82 -11.29
C GLY A 20 -16.50 -16.40 -12.33
N SER A 21 -16.82 -15.38 -13.12
CA SER A 21 -15.92 -14.77 -14.11
C SER A 21 -14.88 -13.83 -13.51
N GLN A 22 -15.00 -13.46 -12.23
CA GLN A 22 -14.02 -12.59 -11.59
C GLN A 22 -12.79 -13.40 -11.18
N THR A 23 -11.61 -12.87 -11.50
CA THR A 23 -10.33 -13.45 -11.13
C THR A 23 -9.43 -12.41 -10.47
N THR A 24 -8.60 -12.87 -9.55
CA THR A 24 -7.47 -12.10 -9.02
C THR A 24 -6.21 -12.91 -9.19
N ASP A 25 -5.28 -12.45 -10.02
CA ASP A 25 -3.97 -13.05 -10.23
C ASP A 25 -2.92 -12.32 -9.36
N TYR A 26 -2.02 -13.08 -8.74
CA TYR A 26 -0.98 -12.58 -7.86
C TYR A 26 0.39 -12.99 -8.41
N THR A 27 1.32 -12.03 -8.49
CA THR A 27 2.73 -12.29 -8.84
C THR A 27 3.63 -11.95 -7.66
N TYR A 28 4.65 -12.76 -7.42
CA TYR A 28 5.61 -12.57 -6.33
C TYR A 28 7.04 -12.57 -6.87
N ASN A 29 7.95 -11.84 -6.21
CA ASN A 29 9.39 -11.92 -6.47
C ASN A 29 10.03 -13.15 -5.80
N LEU A 30 11.36 -13.32 -5.96
CA LEU A 30 12.11 -14.44 -5.37
C LEU A 30 12.16 -14.42 -3.83
N ALA A 31 11.90 -13.27 -3.19
CA ALA A 31 11.76 -13.15 -1.75
C ALA A 31 10.32 -13.40 -1.27
N ASN A 32 9.45 -13.95 -2.13
CA ASN A 32 8.01 -14.17 -1.89
C ASN A 32 7.22 -12.89 -1.56
N MET A 33 7.69 -11.72 -1.99
CA MET A 33 6.96 -10.46 -1.82
C MET A 33 6.06 -10.20 -3.02
N LEU A 34 4.84 -9.72 -2.76
CA LEU A 34 3.81 -9.48 -3.77
C LEU A 34 4.20 -8.32 -4.70
N THR A 35 4.46 -8.60 -5.98
CA THR A 35 4.84 -7.56 -6.96
C THR A 35 3.69 -7.14 -7.85
N GLU A 36 2.64 -7.94 -7.97
CA GLU A 36 1.47 -7.60 -8.78
C GLU A 36 0.18 -8.22 -8.24
N VAL A 37 -0.91 -7.45 -8.29
CA VAL A 37 -2.28 -7.93 -8.16
C VAL A 37 -3.04 -7.47 -9.39
N ASN A 38 -3.57 -8.42 -10.17
CA ASN A 38 -4.40 -8.13 -11.34
C ASN A 38 -5.80 -8.68 -11.11
N ASN A 39 -6.79 -7.77 -11.05
CA ASN A 39 -8.20 -8.13 -10.96
C ASN A 39 -8.83 -8.02 -12.36
N ALA A 40 -9.52 -9.07 -12.79
CA ALA A 40 -10.19 -9.10 -14.08
C ALA A 40 -11.58 -9.73 -13.97
N ASN A 41 -12.49 -9.32 -14.86
CA ASN A 41 -13.72 -10.04 -15.15
C ASN A 41 -13.56 -10.67 -16.54
N ASP A 42 -13.59 -12.00 -16.60
CA ASP A 42 -13.10 -12.79 -17.72
C ASP A 42 -11.68 -12.33 -18.11
N SER A 43 -11.48 -11.81 -19.32
CA SER A 43 -10.18 -11.28 -19.79
C SER A 43 -10.08 -9.76 -19.70
N THR A 44 -11.09 -9.09 -19.14
CA THR A 44 -11.11 -7.62 -19.03
C THR A 44 -10.53 -7.20 -17.68
N GLN A 45 -9.38 -6.53 -17.69
CA GLN A 45 -8.77 -5.98 -16.48
C GLN A 45 -9.70 -4.93 -15.86
N ILE A 46 -10.07 -5.13 -14.59
CA ILE A 46 -10.78 -4.15 -13.76
C ILE A 46 -9.76 -3.22 -13.12
N SER A 47 -8.78 -3.78 -12.43
CA SER A 47 -7.72 -3.04 -11.76
C SER A 47 -6.42 -3.84 -11.73
N LYS A 48 -5.29 -3.14 -11.70
CA LYS A 48 -3.97 -3.70 -11.54
C LYS A 48 -3.15 -2.85 -10.59
N TYR A 49 -2.48 -3.50 -9.65
CA TYR A 49 -1.53 -2.87 -8.74
C TYR A 49 -0.17 -3.52 -8.94
N THR A 50 0.89 -2.72 -9.07
CA THR A 50 2.27 -3.20 -9.07
C THR A 50 3.04 -2.58 -7.92
N TYR A 51 3.90 -3.38 -7.30
CA TYR A 51 4.64 -2.98 -6.10
C TYR A 51 6.14 -3.18 -6.30
N THR A 52 6.92 -2.24 -5.76
CA THR A 52 8.36 -2.41 -5.62
C THR A 52 8.77 -2.28 -4.16
N TYR A 53 9.95 -2.80 -3.82
CA TYR A 53 10.43 -2.87 -2.46
C TYR A 53 11.88 -2.41 -2.36
N TYR A 54 12.22 -1.83 -1.21
CA TYR A 54 13.61 -1.66 -0.78
C TYR A 54 14.21 -3.03 -0.38
N VAL A 55 15.53 -3.08 -0.22
CA VAL A 55 16.26 -4.31 0.12
C VAL A 55 15.88 -4.87 1.50
N ASP A 56 15.44 -4.01 2.41
CA ASP A 56 14.96 -4.35 3.75
C ASP A 56 13.51 -4.87 3.75
N GLY A 57 12.86 -4.92 2.59
CA GLY A 57 11.50 -5.41 2.42
C GLY A 57 10.42 -4.34 2.54
N ASN A 58 10.77 -3.07 2.78
CA ASN A 58 9.77 -2.01 2.83
C ASN A 58 9.24 -1.67 1.44
N GLN A 59 7.93 -1.41 1.34
CA GLN A 59 7.33 -1.04 0.05
C GLN A 59 7.89 0.29 -0.42
N LYS A 60 8.56 0.31 -1.57
CA LYS A 60 9.16 1.52 -2.14
C LYS A 60 8.16 2.29 -2.99
N SER A 61 7.36 1.59 -3.78
CA SER A 61 6.33 2.21 -4.61
C SER A 61 5.14 1.29 -4.85
N LYS A 62 4.01 1.91 -5.19
CA LYS A 62 2.79 1.28 -5.67
C LYS A 62 2.28 2.04 -6.89
N THR A 63 2.03 1.35 -7.99
CA THR A 63 1.39 1.92 -9.18
C THR A 63 0.02 1.29 -9.36
N GLU A 64 -0.99 2.09 -9.70
CA GLU A 64 -2.35 1.64 -9.95
C GLU A 64 -2.75 1.85 -11.40
N SER A 65 -3.46 0.89 -11.99
CA SER A 65 -4.15 1.03 -13.27
C SER A 65 -5.58 0.54 -13.16
N VAL A 66 -6.54 1.29 -13.70
CA VAL A 66 -7.98 0.93 -13.73
C VAL A 66 -8.42 0.83 -15.18
N ALA A 67 -9.04 -0.30 -15.56
CA ALA A 67 -9.43 -0.58 -16.95
C ALA A 67 -8.29 -0.31 -17.96
N GLY A 68 -7.07 -0.75 -17.62
CA GLY A 68 -5.87 -0.53 -18.44
C GLY A 68 -5.28 0.89 -18.42
N THR A 69 -5.93 1.85 -17.77
CA THR A 69 -5.45 3.24 -17.68
C THR A 69 -4.64 3.45 -16.41
N ASN A 70 -3.37 3.85 -16.55
CA ASN A 70 -2.50 4.19 -15.43
C ASN A 70 -3.05 5.38 -14.62
N LYS A 71 -3.18 5.22 -13.31
CA LYS A 71 -3.67 6.23 -12.35
C LYS A 71 -2.54 6.92 -11.60
N GLY A 72 -1.30 6.47 -11.79
CA GLY A 72 -0.10 7.06 -11.23
C GLY A 72 0.58 6.15 -10.23
N THR A 73 1.70 6.64 -9.70
CA THR A 73 2.56 5.92 -8.76
C THR A 73 2.66 6.68 -7.46
N THR A 74 2.45 5.98 -6.36
CA THR A 74 2.74 6.45 -5.01
C THR A 74 4.10 5.94 -4.57
N ASN A 75 4.97 6.84 -4.11
CA ASN A 75 6.29 6.50 -3.57
C ASN A 75 6.30 6.63 -2.05
N TYR A 76 6.99 5.71 -1.37
CA TYR A 76 7.06 5.65 0.08
C TYR A 76 8.51 5.78 0.55
N THR A 77 8.71 6.53 1.63
CA THR A 77 10.01 6.71 2.26
C THR A 77 9.89 6.49 3.76
N TYR A 78 10.95 5.94 4.35
CA TYR A 78 10.98 5.49 5.74
C TYR A 78 12.18 6.09 6.43
N ASP A 79 12.07 6.32 7.74
CA ASP A 79 13.22 6.67 8.58
C ASP A 79 14.05 5.42 8.96
N GLY A 80 15.17 5.64 9.65
CA GLY A 80 16.06 4.57 10.10
C GLY A 80 15.47 3.62 11.14
N LEU A 81 14.27 3.91 11.67
CA LEU A 81 13.52 3.03 12.58
C LEU A 81 12.38 2.29 11.84
N ASN A 82 12.41 2.33 10.51
CA ASN A 82 11.42 1.73 9.64
C ASN A 82 9.99 2.28 9.80
N ARG A 83 9.87 3.58 10.08
CA ARG A 83 8.58 4.27 10.14
C ARG A 83 8.36 5.09 8.88
N LEU A 84 7.16 5.05 8.32
CA LEU A 84 6.80 5.79 7.11
C LEU A 84 6.88 7.30 7.38
N VAL A 85 7.75 8.03 6.68
CA VAL A 85 7.90 9.49 6.85
C VAL A 85 7.38 10.30 5.68
N SER A 86 7.21 9.69 4.51
CA SER A 86 6.49 10.34 3.40
C SER A 86 5.83 9.35 2.45
N GLU A 87 4.61 9.71 2.04
CA GLU A 87 3.84 9.12 0.96
C GLU A 87 3.65 10.19 -0.13
N GLN A 88 4.27 10.01 -1.28
CA GLN A 88 4.16 10.90 -2.44
C GLN A 88 3.23 10.26 -3.46
N ALA A 89 1.94 10.56 -3.36
CA ALA A 89 0.92 10.16 -4.32
C ALA A 89 0.93 11.09 -5.55
N PRO A 90 0.24 10.74 -6.65
CA PRO A 90 0.26 11.54 -7.88
C PRO A 90 -0.22 12.99 -7.72
N ASP A 91 -1.18 13.22 -6.82
CA ASP A 91 -1.85 14.50 -6.59
C ASP A 91 -1.49 15.14 -5.24
N LYS A 92 -1.01 14.34 -4.28
CA LYS A 92 -0.76 14.78 -2.90
C LYS A 92 0.48 14.16 -2.31
N THR A 93 1.16 14.90 -1.45
CA THR A 93 2.22 14.38 -0.60
C THR A 93 1.83 14.48 0.86
N TYR A 94 1.92 13.36 1.55
CA TYR A 94 1.79 13.25 3.00
C TYR A 94 3.17 13.10 3.61
N THR A 95 3.45 13.84 4.68
CA THR A 95 4.66 13.68 5.49
C THR A 95 4.27 13.46 6.94
N TYR A 96 5.05 12.61 7.61
CA TYR A 96 4.77 12.19 8.97
C TYR A 96 5.97 12.47 9.86
N GLN A 97 5.71 12.98 11.05
CA GLN A 97 6.70 13.09 12.12
C GLN A 97 6.27 12.25 13.30
N TYR A 98 7.25 11.79 14.07
CA TYR A 98 7.05 10.94 15.23
C TYR A 98 7.76 11.51 16.43
N ASP A 99 7.19 11.34 17.61
CA ASP A 99 7.86 11.62 18.88
C ASP A 99 8.90 10.53 19.20
N SER A 100 9.63 10.72 20.32
CA SER A 100 10.66 9.79 20.78
C SER A 100 10.12 8.42 21.22
N TYR A 101 8.81 8.30 21.46
CA TYR A 101 8.14 7.05 21.82
C TYR A 101 7.55 6.33 20.61
N GLY A 102 7.67 6.92 19.42
CA GLY A 102 7.16 6.35 18.18
C GLY A 102 5.70 6.69 17.87
N ASN A 103 5.07 7.57 18.65
CA ASN A 103 3.73 8.05 18.30
C ASN A 103 3.83 9.10 17.19
N ARG A 104 2.90 9.09 16.23
CA ARG A 104 2.86 10.12 15.17
C ARG A 104 2.55 11.47 15.79
N SER A 105 3.51 12.39 15.81
CA SER A 105 3.34 13.74 16.37
C SER A 105 2.80 14.75 15.37
N GLN A 106 2.99 14.51 14.06
CA GLN A 106 2.52 15.40 13.01
C GLN A 106 2.17 14.64 11.72
N LEU A 107 1.16 15.14 11.02
CA LEU A 107 0.86 14.86 9.62
C LEU A 107 0.81 16.18 8.87
N SER A 108 1.61 16.35 7.82
CA SER A 108 1.47 17.46 6.89
C SER A 108 1.04 16.93 5.53
N VAL A 109 0.07 17.60 4.92
CA VAL A 109 -0.46 17.28 3.59
C VAL A 109 -0.17 18.46 2.69
N THR A 110 0.32 18.18 1.49
CA THR A 110 0.57 19.16 0.42
C THR A 110 0.00 18.63 -0.88
N GLY A 111 -0.47 19.52 -1.76
CA GLY A 111 -1.22 19.20 -2.98
C GLY A 111 -2.19 20.35 -3.27
N ASP A 112 -3.43 20.03 -3.64
CA ASP A 112 -4.49 21.04 -3.85
C ASP A 112 -4.76 21.90 -2.61
N GLU A 113 -4.64 21.28 -1.43
CA GLU A 113 -4.72 21.96 -0.14
C GLU A 113 -3.48 21.62 0.67
N THR A 114 -3.00 22.60 1.43
CA THR A 114 -1.88 22.41 2.36
C THR A 114 -2.37 22.63 3.77
N TYR A 115 -2.24 21.61 4.61
CA TYR A 115 -2.57 21.70 6.03
C TYR A 115 -1.67 20.78 6.84
N THR A 116 -1.63 21.03 8.14
CA THR A 116 -0.86 20.24 9.09
C THR A 116 -1.74 19.93 10.27
N THR A 117 -1.73 18.66 10.68
CA THR A 117 -2.39 18.16 11.88
C THR A 117 -1.34 17.73 12.88
N SER A 118 -1.43 18.26 14.10
CA SER A 118 -0.56 17.90 15.22
C SER A 118 -1.29 16.97 16.18
N TYR A 119 -0.54 16.02 16.75
CA TYR A 119 -1.04 15.04 17.68
C TYR A 119 -0.26 15.13 18.99
N THR A 120 -0.96 15.08 20.10
CA THR A 120 -0.33 15.06 21.44
C THR A 120 -0.77 13.83 22.21
N TYR A 121 0.11 13.33 23.06
CA TYR A 121 -0.07 12.10 23.81
C TYR A 121 0.16 12.33 25.29
N ASP A 122 -0.54 11.57 26.13
CA ASP A 122 -0.25 11.52 27.56
C ASP A 122 0.95 10.61 27.87
N LYS A 123 1.34 10.55 29.15
CA LYS A 123 2.48 9.74 29.62
C LYS A 123 2.32 8.23 29.38
N ASN A 124 1.10 7.77 29.07
CA ASN A 124 0.78 6.38 28.79
C ASN A 124 0.63 6.13 27.27
N ASN A 125 1.14 7.04 26.43
CA ASN A 125 1.06 6.98 24.97
C ASN A 125 -0.38 6.97 24.42
N ARG A 126 -1.35 7.55 25.14
CA ARG A 126 -2.72 7.69 24.65
C ARG A 126 -2.90 9.07 24.02
N MET A 127 -3.50 9.11 22.82
CA MET A 127 -3.76 10.37 22.13
C MET A 127 -4.67 11.26 22.98
N ARG A 128 -4.27 12.51 23.17
CA ARG A 128 -4.99 13.52 23.95
C ARG A 128 -5.68 14.53 23.06
N ASN A 129 -4.95 15.10 22.10
CA ASN A 129 -5.48 16.08 21.17
C ASN A 129 -5.02 15.80 19.73
N GLN A 130 -5.87 16.21 18.81
CA GLN A 130 -5.59 16.35 17.39
C GLN A 130 -6.04 17.76 16.98
N THR A 131 -5.14 18.54 16.37
CA THR A 131 -5.41 19.92 15.93
C THR A 131 -4.85 20.15 14.55
#